data_AF-A0A1B7HGA4-F1
#
_entry.id   AF-A0A1B7HGA4-F1
#
_cell.length_a   1.000
_cell.length_b   1.000
_cell.length_c   1.000
_cell.angle_alpha   90.00
_cell.angle_beta   90.00
_cell.angle_gamma   90.00
#
_symmetry.space_group_name_H-M   'P 1'
#
loop_
_entity.id
_entity.type
_entity.pdbx_description
1 polymer ?
#
loop_
_entity_poly.entity_id
_entity_poly.type
_entity_poly.pdbx_seq_one_letter_code
_entity_poly.pdbx_strand_id
1 'polypeptide(L)'
;MNHFKKVGFFEPLKCDECKTITGSHYAGIDIKNGILLVIAHTNTSMRTLFVPKDYLVMGFDMNSFTSAELQGRRLTIYTGKPDIPFVIVEHKHAPALFERLSAMRNRNYRYENSVPGFVEHHARRIADENNLNLVMSRFN
;
A
#
# COMPACT_ATOMS: atom_id res chain seq x y z
N MET A 1 -0.32 -5.50 7.84
CA MET A 1 -1.30 -6.30 7.06
C MET A 1 -2.31 -7.03 7.95
N ASN A 2 -1.89 -7.92 8.85
CA ASN A 2 -2.82 -8.73 9.66
C ASN A 2 -3.85 -7.91 10.45
N HIS A 3 -3.50 -6.70 10.91
CA HIS A 3 -4.45 -5.80 11.57
C HIS A 3 -5.63 -5.41 10.65
N PHE A 4 -5.36 -4.86 9.47
CA PHE A 4 -6.39 -4.41 8.53
C PHE A 4 -7.31 -5.54 8.04
N LYS A 5 -6.76 -6.76 7.91
CA LYS A 5 -7.55 -7.96 7.61
C LYS A 5 -8.43 -8.38 8.80
N LYS A 6 -7.89 -8.37 10.02
CA LYS A 6 -8.62 -8.76 11.25
C LYS A 6 -9.80 -7.87 11.56
N VAL A 7 -9.69 -6.57 11.28
CA VAL A 7 -10.79 -5.61 11.49
C VAL A 7 -11.80 -5.59 10.32
N GLY A 8 -11.64 -6.46 9.31
CA GLY A 8 -12.54 -6.54 8.16
C GLY A 8 -12.47 -5.35 7.20
N PHE A 9 -11.48 -4.46 7.36
CA PHE A 9 -11.34 -3.26 6.52
C PHE A 9 -10.77 -3.57 5.14
N PHE A 10 -9.97 -4.63 5.03
CA PHE A 10 -9.21 -4.93 3.83
C PHE A 10 -9.12 -6.44 3.60
N GLU A 11 -9.78 -6.93 2.55
CA GLU A 11 -9.97 -8.35 2.26
C GLU A 11 -9.50 -8.72 0.84
N PRO A 12 -8.20 -8.57 0.52
CA PRO A 12 -7.69 -8.94 -0.79
C PRO A 12 -7.72 -10.46 -0.98
N LEU A 13 -8.02 -10.91 -2.21
CA LEU A 13 -7.78 -12.31 -2.59
C LEU A 13 -6.27 -12.56 -2.68
N LYS A 14 -5.83 -13.81 -2.48
CA LYS A 14 -4.40 -14.17 -2.54
C LYS A 14 -3.71 -13.80 -3.87
N CYS A 15 -4.45 -13.82 -4.98
CA CYS A 15 -3.94 -13.42 -6.29
C CYS A 15 -3.85 -11.90 -6.47
N ASP A 16 -4.58 -11.14 -5.65
CA ASP A 16 -4.60 -9.68 -5.63
C ASP A 16 -3.62 -9.14 -4.56
N GLU A 17 -2.61 -9.94 -4.20
CA GLU A 17 -1.53 -9.57 -3.30
C GLU A 17 -0.17 -9.79 -3.97
N CYS A 18 0.69 -8.78 -3.89
CA CYS A 18 2.09 -8.82 -4.23
C CYS A 18 2.91 -8.59 -2.96
N LYS A 19 3.63 -9.61 -2.51
CA LYS A 19 4.53 -9.52 -1.35
C LYS A 19 5.93 -9.95 -1.78
N THR A 20 6.92 -9.13 -1.48
CA THR A 20 8.33 -9.54 -1.60
C THR A 20 8.66 -10.67 -0.62
N ILE A 21 9.57 -11.55 -1.01
CA ILE A 21 10.00 -12.70 -0.17
C ILE A 21 10.52 -12.21 1.19
N THR A 22 11.26 -11.10 1.20
CA THR A 22 11.81 -10.47 2.41
C THR A 22 10.76 -9.76 3.26
N GLY A 23 9.53 -9.59 2.77
CA GLY A 23 8.48 -8.81 3.44
C GLY A 23 8.76 -7.30 3.48
N SER A 24 9.75 -6.83 2.72
CA SER A 24 10.14 -5.41 2.60
C SER A 24 9.12 -4.57 1.83
N HIS A 25 8.37 -5.19 0.93
CA HIS A 25 7.31 -4.54 0.17
C HIS A 25 6.09 -5.46 0.09
N TYR A 26 4.93 -4.83 0.15
CA TYR A 26 3.61 -5.40 0.01
C TYR A 26 2.73 -4.40 -0.74
N ALA A 27 2.01 -4.87 -1.75
CA ALA A 27 0.84 -4.20 -2.27
C ALA A 27 -0.29 -5.22 -2.38
N GLY A 28 -1.48 -4.84 -1.96
CA GLY A 28 -2.66 -5.66 -2.10
C GLY A 28 -3.85 -4.83 -2.53
N ILE A 29 -4.79 -5.50 -3.18
CA ILE A 29 -6.02 -4.89 -3.68
C ILE A 29 -7.22 -5.64 -3.15
N ASP A 30 -8.13 -4.90 -2.56
CA ASP A 30 -9.49 -5.33 -2.28
C ASP A 30 -10.42 -4.78 -3.36
N ILE A 31 -10.70 -5.61 -4.37
CA ILE A 31 -11.54 -5.26 -5.51
C ILE A 31 -12.98 -4.97 -5.06
N LYS A 32 -13.47 -5.66 -4.02
CA LYS A 32 -14.85 -5.52 -3.56
C LYS A 32 -15.07 -4.14 -2.94
N ASN A 33 -14.13 -3.70 -2.11
CA ASN A 33 -14.22 -2.44 -1.38
C ASN A 33 -13.53 -1.27 -2.08
N GLY A 34 -12.81 -1.51 -3.18
CA GLY A 34 -12.17 -0.42 -3.92
C GLY A 34 -10.92 0.10 -3.21
N ILE A 35 -10.18 -0.75 -2.48
CA ILE A 35 -9.07 -0.35 -1.61
C ILE A 35 -7.76 -0.91 -2.15
N LEU A 36 -6.75 -0.06 -2.22
CA LEU A 36 -5.36 -0.43 -2.44
C LEU A 36 -4.58 -0.16 -1.15
N LEU A 37 -3.87 -1.16 -0.65
CA LEU A 37 -2.98 -1.03 0.50
C LEU A 37 -1.54 -1.30 0.08
N VAL A 38 -0.67 -0.33 0.36
CA VAL A 38 0.77 -0.42 0.08
C VAL A 38 1.53 -0.31 1.40
N ILE A 39 2.47 -1.24 1.61
CA ILE A 39 3.42 -1.21 2.72
C ILE A 39 4.81 -1.39 2.12
N ALA A 40 5.72 -0.45 2.33
CA ALA A 40 7.07 -0.50 1.81
C ALA A 40 8.08 -0.10 2.90
N HIS A 41 9.30 -0.62 2.81
CA HIS A 41 10.41 -0.19 3.66
C HIS A 41 11.18 0.89 2.91
N THR A 42 11.39 2.05 3.54
CA THR A 42 11.93 3.23 2.85
C THR A 42 13.45 3.38 2.93
N ASN A 43 14.14 2.48 3.64
CA ASN A 43 15.56 2.64 3.95
C ASN A 43 16.38 1.39 3.59
N THR A 44 16.75 1.27 2.32
CA THR A 44 17.79 0.33 1.86
C THR A 44 19.15 1.01 1.94
N SER A 45 19.72 1.10 3.14
CA SER A 45 21.15 1.35 3.32
C SER A 45 21.78 0.12 3.97
N MET A 46 22.92 -0.33 3.45
CA MET A 46 23.72 -1.51 3.89
C MET A 46 24.12 -1.53 5.39
N ARG A 47 23.62 -0.61 6.22
CA ARG A 47 23.88 -0.49 7.66
C ARG A 47 22.70 -0.92 8.57
N THR A 48 21.50 -1.16 8.04
CA THR A 48 20.29 -1.54 8.83
C THR A 48 19.92 -3.02 8.68
N LEU A 49 20.91 -3.91 8.69
CA LEU A 49 20.77 -5.35 8.40
C LEU A 49 19.97 -6.17 9.43
N PHE A 50 19.58 -5.62 10.58
CA PHE A 50 18.95 -6.43 11.65
C PHE A 50 17.59 -5.96 12.16
N VAL A 51 17.18 -4.70 11.95
CA VAL A 51 15.81 -4.23 12.18
C VAL A 51 15.51 -3.05 11.26
N PRO A 52 14.74 -3.21 10.17
CA PRO A 52 14.23 -2.09 9.41
C PRO A 52 13.30 -1.28 10.31
N LYS A 53 13.62 -0.01 10.59
CA LYS A 53 12.79 0.82 11.45
C LYS A 53 11.78 1.65 10.67
N ASP A 54 12.06 1.97 9.40
CA ASP A 54 11.31 2.96 8.64
C ASP A 54 10.33 2.29 7.67
N TYR A 55 9.05 2.33 8.04
CA TYR A 55 7.94 1.77 7.25
C TYR A 55 7.10 2.88 6.65
N LEU A 56 6.78 2.74 5.38
CA LEU A 56 5.78 3.49 4.67
C LEU A 56 4.51 2.65 4.56
N VAL A 57 3.39 3.20 5.03
CA VAL A 57 2.07 2.56 4.91
C VAL A 57 1.13 3.56 4.26
N MET A 58 0.54 3.18 3.13
CA MET A 58 -0.42 4.00 2.41
C MET A 58 -1.65 3.20 2.03
N GLY A 59 -2.82 3.75 2.37
CA GLY A 59 -4.11 3.30 1.86
C GLY A 59 -4.59 4.26 0.78
N PHE A 60 -5.16 3.70 -0.28
CA PHE A 60 -5.82 4.45 -1.34
C PHE A 60 -7.22 3.89 -1.55
N ASP A 61 -8.18 4.79 -1.64
CA ASP A 61 -9.46 4.54 -2.31
C ASP A 61 -9.33 4.93 -3.79
N MET A 62 -10.35 4.62 -4.60
CA MET A 62 -10.35 4.98 -6.02
C MET A 62 -10.49 6.49 -6.27
N ASN A 63 -10.85 7.28 -5.26
CA ASN A 63 -10.88 8.75 -5.36
C ASN A 63 -9.50 9.39 -5.15
N SER A 64 -8.65 8.77 -4.32
CA SER A 64 -7.28 9.19 -4.02
C SER A 64 -6.23 8.49 -4.88
N PHE A 65 -6.59 7.40 -5.56
CA PHE A 65 -5.72 6.74 -6.53
C PHE A 65 -5.45 7.65 -7.73
N THR A 66 -4.17 7.88 -8.03
CA THR A 66 -3.77 8.75 -9.15
C THR A 66 -3.57 7.93 -10.43
N SER A 67 -2.52 7.12 -10.46
CA SER A 67 -2.17 6.30 -11.61
C SER A 67 -1.17 5.21 -11.20
N ALA A 68 -0.99 4.24 -12.09
CA ALA A 68 0.07 3.26 -11.98
C ALA A 68 0.65 2.98 -13.38
N GLU A 69 1.86 2.45 -13.41
CA GLU A 69 2.55 2.00 -14.62
C GLU A 69 3.11 0.59 -14.40
N LEU A 70 3.05 -0.25 -15.42
CA LEU A 70 3.60 -1.60 -15.39
C LEU A 70 4.70 -1.74 -16.45
N GLN A 71 5.90 -2.15 -16.01
CA GLN A 71 7.02 -2.51 -16.88
C GLN A 71 7.47 -3.93 -16.56
N GLY A 72 7.07 -4.90 -17.38
CA GLY A 72 7.33 -6.32 -17.13
C GLY A 72 6.70 -6.79 -15.82
N ARG A 73 7.52 -6.99 -14.78
CA ARG A 73 7.08 -7.41 -13.44
C ARG A 73 7.19 -6.29 -12.39
N ARG A 74 7.51 -5.08 -12.81
CA ARG A 74 7.63 -3.89 -11.98
C ARG A 74 6.38 -3.05 -12.11
N LEU A 75 5.64 -2.91 -11.01
CA LEU A 75 4.49 -2.02 -10.88
C LEU A 75 4.93 -0.77 -10.12
N THR A 76 4.80 0.39 -10.76
CA THR A 76 5.00 1.71 -10.15
C THR A 76 3.64 2.31 -9.85
N ILE A 77 3.36 2.66 -8.59
CA ILE A 77 2.12 3.30 -8.14
C ILE A 77 2.45 4.75 -7.81
N TYR A 78 1.80 5.69 -8.50
CA TYR A 78 1.97 7.12 -8.24
C TYR A 78 1.01 7.56 -7.15
N THR A 79 1.56 8.25 -6.14
CA THR A 79 0.82 8.58 -4.91
C THR A 79 0.16 9.96 -4.96
N GLY A 80 0.58 10.81 -5.91
CA GLY A 80 0.21 12.23 -5.97
C GLY A 80 0.87 13.11 -4.90
N LYS A 81 1.82 12.59 -4.11
CA LYS A 81 2.43 13.30 -2.97
C LYS A 81 3.87 13.73 -3.25
N PRO A 82 4.25 14.99 -3.00
CA PRO A 82 5.61 15.49 -3.25
C PRO A 82 6.70 14.72 -2.50
N ASP A 83 6.44 14.38 -1.24
CA ASP A 83 7.43 13.73 -0.37
C ASP A 83 7.71 12.27 -0.77
N ILE A 84 6.72 11.60 -1.36
CA ILE A 84 6.78 10.19 -1.73
C ILE A 84 6.05 10.02 -3.06
N PRO A 85 6.63 10.43 -4.19
CA PRO A 85 5.90 10.56 -5.47
C PRO A 85 5.41 9.23 -6.03
N PHE A 86 6.10 8.14 -5.72
CA PHE A 86 5.74 6.80 -6.18
C PHE A 86 6.20 5.71 -5.22
N VAL A 87 5.60 4.53 -5.34
CA VAL A 87 6.06 3.29 -4.72
C VAL A 87 6.23 2.22 -5.79
N ILE A 88 7.30 1.44 -5.71
CA ILE A 88 7.60 0.37 -6.65
C ILE A 88 7.37 -0.99 -5.99
N VAL A 89 6.71 -1.89 -6.71
CA VAL A 89 6.49 -3.28 -6.33
C VAL A 89 6.92 -4.18 -7.48
N GLU A 90 7.98 -4.96 -7.27
CA GLU A 90 8.46 -5.92 -8.26
C GLU A 90 8.03 -7.34 -7.88
N HIS A 91 7.11 -7.94 -8.65
CA HIS A 91 6.52 -9.24 -8.33
C HIS A 91 5.92 -9.94 -9.55
N LYS A 92 5.81 -11.29 -9.56
CA LYS A 92 5.17 -12.02 -10.68
C LYS A 92 3.70 -11.68 -10.87
N HIS A 93 3.00 -11.30 -9.80
CA HIS A 93 1.58 -10.92 -9.86
C HIS A 93 1.39 -9.42 -10.11
N ALA A 94 2.45 -8.64 -10.30
CA ALA A 94 2.33 -7.22 -10.60
C ALA A 94 1.45 -6.92 -11.84
N PRO A 95 1.53 -7.69 -12.94
CA PRO A 95 0.62 -7.51 -14.07
C PRO A 95 -0.85 -7.73 -13.71
N ALA A 96 -1.15 -8.79 -12.97
CA ALA A 96 -2.52 -9.05 -12.51
C ALA A 96 -3.02 -7.91 -11.62
N LEU A 97 -2.19 -7.45 -10.68
CA LEU A 97 -2.53 -6.32 -9.81
C LEU A 97 -2.85 -5.05 -10.61
N PHE A 98 -2.07 -4.76 -11.66
CA PHE A 98 -2.27 -3.62 -12.55
C PHE A 98 -3.60 -3.70 -13.33
N GLU A 99 -3.95 -4.87 -13.85
CA GLU A 99 -5.24 -5.12 -14.49
C GLU A 99 -6.40 -4.91 -13.52
N ARG A 100 -6.27 -5.37 -12.28
CA ARG A 100 -7.29 -5.14 -11.24
C ARG A 100 -7.48 -3.67 -10.91
N LEU A 101 -6.39 -2.89 -10.75
CA LEU A 101 -6.48 -1.44 -10.55
C LEU A 101 -7.24 -0.76 -11.68
N SER A 102 -6.91 -1.15 -12.92
CA SER A 102 -7.57 -0.62 -14.11
C SER A 102 -9.07 -0.96 -14.12
N ALA A 103 -9.44 -2.19 -13.72
CA ALA A 103 -10.84 -2.59 -13.61
C ALA A 103 -11.58 -1.85 -12.49
N MET A 104 -10.92 -1.54 -11.38
CA MET A 104 -11.51 -0.79 -10.26
C MET A 104 -11.77 0.68 -10.62
N ARG A 105 -10.89 1.34 -11.40
CA ARG A 105 -11.11 2.73 -11.82
C ARG A 105 -12.44 2.96 -12.53
N ASN A 106 -12.97 1.93 -13.20
CA ASN A 106 -14.23 2.01 -13.95
C ASN A 106 -15.46 1.64 -13.11
N ARG A 107 -15.31 1.44 -11.79
CA ARG A 107 -16.41 1.08 -10.88
C ARG A 107 -16.75 2.24 -9.95
N ASN A 108 -18.03 2.36 -9.62
CA ASN A 108 -18.50 3.34 -8.65
C ASN A 108 -18.41 2.77 -7.23
N TYR A 109 -17.39 3.18 -6.48
CA TYR A 109 -17.26 2.88 -5.07
C TYR A 109 -17.84 4.02 -4.21
N ARG A 110 -18.40 3.66 -3.07
CA ARG A 110 -18.82 4.60 -2.02
C ARG A 110 -18.07 4.24 -0.74
N TYR A 111 -17.47 5.25 -0.13
CA TYR A 111 -16.67 5.10 1.08
C TYR A 111 -17.37 5.86 2.20
N GLU A 112 -17.69 5.18 3.29
CA GLU A 112 -18.27 5.82 4.48
C GLU A 112 -17.25 6.73 5.18
N ASN A 113 -15.97 6.38 5.09
CA ASN A 113 -14.85 7.08 5.71
C ASN A 113 -13.68 7.20 4.73
N SER A 114 -12.78 8.15 4.98
CA SER A 114 -11.53 8.27 4.21
C SER A 114 -10.66 7.03 4.40
N VAL A 115 -10.43 6.28 3.31
CA VAL A 115 -9.54 5.11 3.32
C VAL A 115 -8.10 5.51 3.66
N PRO A 116 -7.51 6.57 3.04
CA PRO A 116 -6.19 7.06 3.42
C PRO A 116 -6.09 7.41 4.91
N GLY A 117 -7.07 8.16 5.44
CA GLY A 117 -7.07 8.61 6.84
C GLY A 117 -7.21 7.45 7.83
N PHE A 118 -8.06 6.46 7.53
CA PHE A 118 -8.21 5.26 8.34
C PHE A 118 -6.91 4.46 8.40
N VAL A 119 -6.28 4.25 7.25
CA VAL A 119 -5.01 3.51 7.19
C VAL A 119 -3.90 4.24 7.93
N GLU A 120 -3.79 5.56 7.77
CA GLU A 120 -2.83 6.38 8.50
C GLU A 120 -3.02 6.30 10.02
N HIS A 121 -4.25 6.50 10.49
CA HIS A 121 -4.55 6.49 11.93
C HIS A 121 -4.16 5.16 12.57
N HIS A 122 -4.56 4.04 11.95
CA HIS A 122 -4.23 2.71 12.46
C HIS A 122 -2.76 2.37 12.29
N ALA A 123 -2.11 2.78 11.21
CA ALA A 123 -0.68 2.56 11.02
C ALA A 123 0.15 3.29 12.07
N ARG A 124 -0.19 4.54 12.40
CA ARG A 124 0.46 5.32 13.46
C ARG A 124 0.32 4.63 14.81
N ARG A 125 -0.92 4.28 15.20
CA ARG A 125 -1.18 3.57 16.46
C ARG A 125 -0.38 2.27 16.57
N ILE A 126 -0.32 1.47 15.50
CA ILE A 126 0.45 0.22 15.49
C ILE A 126 1.96 0.50 15.59
N ALA A 127 2.45 1.52 14.90
CA ALA A 127 3.86 1.90 14.95
C ALA A 127 4.27 2.31 16.37
N ASP A 128 3.45 3.13 17.03
CA ASP A 128 3.66 3.57 18.41
C ASP A 128 3.65 2.37 19.39
N GLU A 129 2.67 1.47 19.26
CA GLU A 129 2.56 0.25 20.08
C GLU A 129 3.75 -0.71 19.93
N ASN A 130 4.43 -0.69 18.78
CA ASN A 130 5.51 -1.62 18.43
C ASN A 130 6.89 -0.94 18.37
N ASN A 131 7.01 0.33 18.76
CA ASN A 131 8.23 1.14 18.65
C ASN A 131 8.86 1.12 17.24
N LEU A 132 8.03 1.23 16.20
CA LEU A 132 8.44 1.31 14.80
C LEU A 132 8.46 2.78 14.34
N ASN A 133 9.35 3.14 13.41
CA ASN A 133 9.31 4.44 12.78
C ASN A 133 8.38 4.38 11.55
N LEU A 134 7.33 5.18 11.55
CA LEU A 134 6.44 5.31 10.41
C LEU A 134 6.84 6.54 9.59
N VAL A 135 7.24 6.32 8.33
CA VAL A 135 7.42 7.40 7.37
C VAL A 135 6.05 7.78 6.85
N MET A 136 5.57 8.93 7.29
CA MET A 136 4.30 9.50 6.88
C MET A 136 4.52 10.62 5.89
N SER A 137 3.77 10.60 4.78
CA SER A 137 3.68 11.77 3.92
C SER A 137 3.02 12.89 4.69
N ARG A 138 3.58 14.11 4.67
CA ARG A 138 2.89 15.26 5.24
C ARG A 138 1.64 15.54 4.40
N PHE A 139 0.49 15.64 5.06
CA PHE A 139 -0.71 16.17 4.43
C PHE A 139 -0.67 17.70 4.60
N ASN A 140 -0.85 18.41 3.49
CA ASN A 140 -1.31 19.80 3.51
C ASN A 140 -2.83 19.78 3.34
#